data_AF-A0AA95FDH3-F1
#
_entry.id   AF-A0AA95FDH3-F1
#
_cell.length_a   1.000
_cell.length_b   1.000
_cell.length_c   1.000
_cell.angle_alpha   90.00
_cell.angle_beta   90.00
_cell.angle_gamma   90.00
#
_symmetry.space_group_name_H-M   'P 1'
#
loop_
_entity.id
_entity.type
_entity.pdbx_description
1 polymer ?
#
loop_
_entity_poly.entity_id
_entity_poly.type
_entity_poly.pdbx_seq_one_letter_code
_entity_poly.pdbx_strand_id
1 'polypeptide(L)' 'MKNIQDEFQVFKDELRKLNIDVQKVIKVGNGSMDFHEVFYKSPRYQDVKSVYVQRHNLDNILEKFKQAYH' A
#
# COMPACT_ATOMS: atom_id res chain seq x y z
N MET A 1 -18.95 8.65 7.12
CA MET A 1 -17.92 9.05 6.15
C MET A 1 -16.68 8.22 6.43
N LYS A 2 -16.34 7.24 5.59
CA LYS A 2 -15.05 6.54 5.71
C LYS A 2 -13.99 7.44 5.07
N ASN A 3 -13.08 7.95 5.88
CA ASN A 3 -11.99 8.80 5.38
C ASN A 3 -11.09 7.94 4.46
N ILE A 4 -10.42 8.54 3.47
CA ILE A 4 -9.39 7.86 2.66
C ILE A 4 -8.32 7.18 3.54
N GLN A 5 -8.10 7.70 4.75
CA GLN A 5 -7.26 7.07 5.78
C GLN A 5 -7.76 5.68 6.21
N ASP A 6 -9.08 5.44 6.26
CA ASP A 6 -9.68 4.19 6.73
C ASP A 6 -9.45 3.03 5.76
N GLU A 7 -9.37 3.29 4.45
CA GLU A 7 -9.21 2.23 3.45
C GLU A 7 -7.77 1.72 3.35
N PHE A 8 -6.80 2.63 3.44
CA PHE A 8 -5.40 2.22 3.55
C PHE A 8 -5.07 1.62 4.92
N GLN A 9 -5.91 1.81 5.95
CA GLN A 9 -5.66 1.23 7.26
C GLN A 9 -5.66 -0.31 7.20
N VAL A 10 -6.68 -0.90 6.58
CA VAL A 10 -6.76 -2.36 6.39
C VAL A 10 -5.56 -2.86 5.58
N PHE A 11 -5.20 -2.15 4.51
CA PHE A 11 -4.04 -2.50 3.69
C PHE A 11 -2.73 -2.50 4.49
N LYS A 12 -2.51 -1.48 5.32
CA LYS A 12 -1.33 -1.38 6.20
C LYS A 12 -1.29 -2.52 7.22
N ASP A 13 -2.42 -2.82 7.84
CA ASP A 13 -2.51 -3.86 8.86
C ASP A 13 -2.25 -5.26 8.28
N GLU A 14 -2.72 -5.51 7.06
CA GLU A 14 -2.43 -6.76 6.35
C GLU A 14 -0.97 -6.88 5.91
N LEU A 15 -0.34 -5.79 5.44
CA LEU A 15 1.08 -5.78 5.12
C LEU A 15 1.96 -6.00 6.36
N ARG A 16 1.57 -5.45 7.53
CA ARG A 16 2.29 -5.68 8.78
C ARG A 16 2.35 -7.15 9.19
N LYS A 17 1.31 -7.93 8.90
CA LYS A 17 1.32 -9.40 9.11
C LYS A 17 2.38 -10.11 8.27
N LEU A 18 2.84 -9.50 7.18
CA LEU A 18 3.92 -9.99 6.31
C LEU A 18 5.30 -9.40 6.69
N ASN A 19 5.42 -8.74 7.84
CA ASN A 19 6.59 -7.96 8.26
C ASN A 19 6.92 -6.78 7.33
N ILE A 20 5.93 -6.28 6.59
CA ILE A 20 6.08 -5.11 5.71
C ILE A 20 5.48 -3.88 6.40
N ASP A 21 6.28 -2.83 6.58
CA ASP A 21 5.84 -1.61 7.24
C ASP A 21 5.67 -0.44 6.26
N VAL A 22 4.44 0.06 6.15
CA VAL A 22 4.10 1.18 5.28
C VAL A 22 4.49 2.50 5.95
N GLN A 23 5.48 3.18 5.38
CA GLN A 23 6.01 4.44 5.89
C GLN A 23 5.15 5.64 5.49
N LYS A 24 4.70 5.66 4.23
CA LYS A 24 4.03 6.83 3.66
C LYS A 24 3.09 6.42 2.54
N VAL A 25 1.99 7.14 2.41
CA VAL A 25 1.07 7.05 1.27
C VAL A 25 0.89 8.46 0.72
N ILE A 26 1.14 8.65 -0.57
CA ILE A 26 1.01 9.95 -1.24
C ILE A 26 -0.01 9.80 -2.36
N LYS A 27 -1.03 10.65 -2.40
CA LYS A 27 -1.91 10.73 -3.59
C LYS A 27 -1.09 11.31 -4.74
N VAL A 28 -1.00 10.57 -5.84
CA VAL A 28 -0.29 10.98 -7.05
C VAL A 28 -1.30 11.15 -8.19
N GLY A 29 -1.18 12.25 -8.94
CA GLY A 29 -2.05 12.56 -10.07
C GLY A 29 -2.93 13.78 -9.90
N ASN A 30 -3.54 14.19 -11.00
CA ASN A 30 -4.25 15.45 -11.13
C ASN A 30 -5.71 15.21 -10.77
N GLY A 31 -6.28 16.00 -9.84
CA GLY A 31 -7.72 16.22 -9.53
C GLY A 31 -8.68 15.01 -9.50
N SER A 32 -8.82 14.30 -10.62
CA SER A 32 -9.69 13.16 -10.88
C SER A 32 -9.04 11.79 -10.70
N MET A 33 -7.71 11.69 -10.60
CA MET A 33 -7.02 10.40 -10.44
C MET A 33 -6.91 9.97 -8.97
N ASP A 34 -7.32 8.73 -8.66
CA ASP A 34 -7.21 8.10 -7.34
C ASP A 34 -6.00 7.17 -7.21
N PHE A 35 -4.89 7.58 -7.82
CA PHE A 35 -3.62 6.88 -7.68
C PHE A 35 -2.91 7.31 -6.39
N HIS A 36 -2.25 6.33 -5.78
CA HIS A 36 -1.47 6.53 -4.58
C HIS A 36 -0.13 5.82 -4.75
N GLU A 37 0.94 6.49 -4.34
CA GLU A 37 2.24 5.87 -4.16
C GLU A 37 2.39 5.47 -2.69
N VAL A 38 2.59 4.17 -2.46
CA VAL A 38 2.80 3.60 -1.14
C VAL A 38 4.26 3.26 -0.96
N PHE A 39 4.88 3.89 0.02
CA PHE A 39 6.26 3.64 0.43
C PHE A 39 6.26 2.64 1.58
N TYR A 40 7.03 1.56 1.43
CA TYR A 40 7.07 0.46 2.39
C TYR A 40 8.49 -0.06 2.62
N LYS A 41 8.75 -0.54 3.83
CA LYS A 41 9.95 -1.28 4.19
C LYS A 41 9.60 -2.77 4.27
N SER A 42 10.40 -3.60 3.63
CA SER A 42 10.17 -5.04 3.52
C SER A 42 11.37 -5.78 4.11
N PRO A 43 11.19 -6.99 4.69
CA PRO A 43 12.29 -7.77 5.25
C PRO A 43 13.29 -8.24 4.17
N ARG A 44 12.91 -8.18 2.89
CA ARG A 44 13.75 -8.60 1.77
C ARG A 44 14.69 -7.52 1.24
N TYR A 45 14.45 -6.25 1.58
CA TYR A 45 15.19 -5.12 1.04
C TYR A 45 15.67 -4.21 2.18
N GLN A 46 16.92 -3.74 2.11
CA GLN A 46 17.42 -2.77 3.09
C GLN A 46 16.76 -1.39 2.92
N ASP A 47 16.52 -1.00 1.67
CA ASP A 47 15.93 0.30 1.32
C ASP A 47 14.40 0.28 1.35
N VAL A 48 13.82 1.47 1.55
CA VAL A 48 12.39 1.72 1.34
C VAL A 48 12.08 1.54 -0.15
N LYS A 49 11.06 0.74 -0.45
CA LYS A 49 10.52 0.58 -1.80
C LYS A 49 9.20 1.32 -1.92
N SER A 50 8.76 1.59 -3.15
CA SER A 50 7.43 2.14 -3.41
C SER A 50 6.66 1.31 -4.42
N VAL A 51 5.34 1.41 -4.36
CA VAL A 51 4.42 0.82 -5.35
C VAL A 51 3.29 1.79 -5.63
N TYR A 52 2.92 1.89 -6.90
CA TYR A 52 1.75 2.65 -7.33
C TYR A 52 0.51 1.77 -7.28
N VAL A 53 -0.53 2.27 -6.63
CA VAL A 53 -1.81 1.59 -6.49
C VAL A 53 -2.95 2.56 -6.73
N GLN A 54 -3.96 2.12 -7.51
CA GLN A 54 -5.25 2.80 -7.56
C GLN A 54 -6.08 2.37 -6.37
N ARG A 55 -6.77 3.31 -5.72
CA ARG A 55 -7.60 3.06 -4.53
C ARG A 55 -8.53 1.85 -4.67
N HIS A 56 -9.21 1.70 -5.82
CA HIS A 56 -10.13 0.60 -6.07
C HIS A 56 -9.44 -0.77 -6.32
N ASN A 57 -8.11 -0.80 -6.43
CA ASN A 57 -7.31 -1.99 -6.65
C ASN A 57 -6.46 -2.38 -5.43
N LEU A 58 -6.82 -1.89 -4.23
CA LEU A 58 -6.10 -2.20 -2.99
C LEU A 58 -6.10 -3.69 -2.64
N ASP A 59 -7.22 -4.37 -2.85
CA ASP A 59 -7.31 -5.82 -2.58
C ASP A 59 -6.43 -6.62 -3.55
N ASN A 60 -6.48 -6.28 -4.85
CA ASN A 60 -5.65 -6.90 -5.88
C ASN A 60 -4.15 -6.74 -5.60
N ILE A 61 -3.71 -5.56 -5.15
CA ILE A 61 -2.29 -5.37 -4.82
C ILE A 61 -1.92 -6.12 -3.53
N LEU A 62 -2.83 -6.19 -2.55
CA LEU A 62 -2.60 -6.93 -1.32
C LEU A 62 -2.39 -8.43 -1.59
N GLU A 63 -3.19 -9.01 -2.47
CA GLU A 63 -3.01 -10.41 -2.89
C GLU A 63 -1.63 -10.65 -3.51
N LYS A 64 -1.14 -9.72 -4.33
CA LYS A 64 0.22 -9.80 -4.89
C LYS A 64 1.30 -9.75 -3.81
N PHE A 65 1.12 -8.93 -2.77
CA PHE A 65 2.02 -8.93 -1.62
C PHE A 65 1.98 -10.27 -0.88
N LYS A 66 0.78 -10.82 -0.65
CA LYS A 66 0.64 -12.14 -0.02
C LYS A 66 1.33 -13.22 -0.84
N GLN A 67 1.09 -13.30 -2.14
CA GLN A 67 1.74 -14.27 -3.03
C GLN A 67 3.26 -14.10 -3.10
N ALA A 68 3.74 -12.86 -3.09
CA ALA A 68 5.17 -12.60 -3.17
C ALA A 68 5.89 -12.97 -1.86
N TYR A 69 5.27 -12.76 -0.70
CA TYR A 69 5.90 -12.86 0.63
C TYR A 69 5.53 -14.11 1.45
N HIS A 70 4.53 -14.89 1.00
CA HIS A 70 4.31 -16.26 1.45
C HIS A 70 5.39 -17.18 0.89
#